data_AF-A0A401UU13-F1
#
_entry.id   AF-A0A401UU13-F1
#
_cell.length_a   1.000
_cell.length_b   1.000
_cell.length_c   1.000
_cell.angle_alpha   90.00
_cell.angle_beta   90.00
_cell.angle_gamma   90.00
#
_symmetry.space_group_name_H-M   'P 1'
#
loop_
_entity.id
_entity.type
_entity.pdbx_description
1 polymer ?
#
loop_
_entity_poly.entity_id
_entity_poly.type
_entity_poly.pdbx_seq_one_letter_code
_entity_poly.pdbx_strand_id
1 'polypeptide(L)' 'MKLKIYRVGKDFDYIKKYGMVTKSMIVIDEKKKIQNLSEGVISRAIEEAVINS' A
#
# COMPACT_ATOMS: atom_id res chain seq x y z
N MET A 1 -9.09 8.95 -6.07
CA MET A 1 -8.29 8.11 -5.15
C MET A 1 -8.56 6.63 -5.41
N LYS A 2 -7.51 5.83 -5.71
CA LYS A 2 -7.61 4.36 -5.84
C LYS A 2 -6.70 3.71 -4.81
N LEU A 3 -7.29 3.14 -3.76
CA LEU A 3 -6.58 2.34 -2.77
C LEU A 3 -6.51 0.89 -3.24
N LYS A 4 -5.31 0.30 -3.31
CA LYS A 4 -5.15 -1.14 -3.57
C LYS A 4 -4.26 -1.77 -2.50
N ILE A 5 -4.84 -2.73 -1.78
CA ILE A 5 -4.16 -3.49 -0.74
C ILE A 5 -3.72 -4.81 -1.34
N TYR A 6 -2.45 -5.14 -1.20
CA TYR A 6 -1.88 -6.40 -1.67
C TYR A 6 -1.52 -7.29 -0.48
N ARG A 7 -1.94 -8.55 -0.54
CA ARG A 7 -1.59 -9.59 0.43
C ARG A 7 -0.62 -10.58 -0.18
N VAL A 8 0.52 -10.76 0.48
CA VAL A 8 1.54 -11.74 0.09
C VAL A 8 0.93 -13.15 0.08
N GLY A 9 1.18 -13.91 -0.99
CA GLY A 9 0.67 -15.28 -1.17
C GLY A 9 -0.78 -15.37 -1.68
N LYS A 10 -1.50 -14.24 -1.77
CA LYS A 10 -2.83 -14.16 -2.40
C LYS A 10 -2.78 -13.36 -3.70
N ASP A 11 -2.10 -12.22 -3.65
CA ASP A 11 -1.90 -11.34 -4.80
C ASP A 11 -0.46 -11.52 -5.32
N PHE A 12 -0.27 -11.49 -6.64
CA PHE A 12 1.06 -11.67 -7.27
C PHE A 12 1.38 -10.62 -8.33
N ASP A 13 0.37 -9.84 -8.73
CA ASP A 13 0.48 -8.73 -9.67
C ASP A 13 1.37 -7.59 -9.15
N TYR A 14 1.47 -7.43 -7.82
CA TYR A 14 2.41 -6.50 -7.21
C TYR A 14 3.88 -6.84 -7.50
N ILE A 15 4.22 -8.12 -7.74
CA ILE A 15 5.62 -8.56 -7.86
C ILE A 15 6.27 -7.91 -9.08
N LYS A 16 5.54 -7.82 -10.19
CA LYS A 16 6.02 -7.18 -11.43
C LYS A 16 6.26 -5.68 -11.26
N LYS A 17 5.48 -5.01 -10.40
CA LYS A 17 5.53 -3.55 -10.21
C LYS A 17 6.47 -3.11 -9.09
N TYR A 18 6.55 -3.88 -8.00
CA TYR A 18 7.20 -3.47 -6.75
C TYR A 18 8.28 -4.44 -6.26
N GLY A 19 8.56 -5.51 -7.02
CA GLY A 19 9.53 -6.53 -6.68
C GLY A 19 9.06 -7.49 -5.57
N MET A 20 9.98 -8.34 -5.12
CA MET A 20 9.74 -9.24 -3.99
C MET A 20 9.55 -8.44 -2.71
N VAL A 21 8.39 -8.60 -2.08
CA VAL A 21 8.11 -8.09 -0.73
C VAL A 21 7.95 -9.25 0.23
N THR A 22 8.56 -9.12 1.40
CA THR A 22 8.58 -10.14 2.47
C THR A 22 7.47 -9.93 3.50
N LYS A 23 6.72 -8.82 3.40
CA LYS A 23 5.62 -8.44 4.30
C LYS A 23 4.48 -7.78 3.53
N SER A 24 3.28 -7.82 4.10
CA SER A 24 2.10 -7.13 3.56
C SER A 24 2.35 -5.64 3.35
N MET A 25 1.76 -5.08 2.30
CA MET A 25 2.06 -3.71 1.87
C MET A 25 0.82 -3.03 1.29
N ILE A 26 0.67 -1.74 1.57
CA ILE A 26 -0.35 -0.89 0.97
C ILE A 26 0.32 0.01 -0.06
N VAL A 27 -0.33 0.15 -1.21
CA VAL A 27 0.05 1.14 -2.21
C VAL A 27 -1.09 2.11 -2.44
N ILE A 28 -0.82 3.39 -2.23
CA ILE A 28 -1.79 4.47 -2.40
C ILE A 28 -1.45 5.23 -3.69
N ASP A 29 -2.45 5.37 -4.57
CA ASP A 29 -2.38 6.03 -5.88
C ASP A 29 -1.20 5.56 -6.76
N GLU A 30 -0.79 4.30 -6.61
CA GLU A 30 0.37 3.70 -7.30
C GLU A 30 1.70 4.46 -7.10
N LYS A 31 1.75 5.39 -6.13
CA LYS A 31 2.89 6.26 -5.86
C LYS A 31 3.51 5.98 -4.50
N LYS A 32 2.67 5.83 -3.46
CA LYS A 32 3.14 5.73 -2.08
C LYS A 32 3.04 4.30 -1.59
N LYS A 33 4.20 3.68 -1.34
CA LYS A 33 4.35 2.31 -0.84
C LYS A 33 4.58 2.31 0.67
N ILE A 34 3.76 1.59 1.42
CA ILE A 34 3.83 1.48 2.89
C ILE A 34 3.92 0.02 3.29
N GLN A 35 4.98 -0.32 4.00
CA GLN A 35 5.28 -1.69 4.44
C GLN A 35 5.11 -1.90 5.95
N ASN A 36 5.05 -0.81 6.73
CA ASN A 36 4.77 -0.88 8.17
C ASN A 36 3.28 -0.65 8.39
N LEU A 37 2.53 -1.74 8.54
CA LEU A 37 1.07 -1.72 8.59
C LEU A 37 0.55 -1.69 10.03
N SER A 38 0.86 -0.62 10.77
CA SER A 38 0.14 -0.32 12.01
C SER A 38 -1.10 0.52 11.70
N GLU A 39 -2.14 0.39 12.52
CA GLU A 39 -3.39 1.14 12.35
C GLU A 39 -3.15 2.65 12.18
N GLY A 40 -2.33 3.25 13.06
CA GLY A 40 -1.99 4.68 12.96
C GLY A 40 -1.26 5.06 11.66
N VAL A 41 -0.37 4.20 11.14
CA VAL A 41 0.33 4.46 9.88
C VAL A 41 -0.63 4.36 8.69
N ILE A 42 -1.55 3.39 8.72
CA ILE A 42 -2.56 3.22 7.67
C ILE A 42 -3.52 4.42 7.67
N SER A 43 -4.08 4.79 8.82
CA SER A 43 -5.02 5.91 8.93
C SER A 43 -4.39 7.21 8.46
N ARG A 44 -3.18 7.52 8.94
CA ARG A 44 -2.45 8.73 8.52
C ARG A 44 -2.14 8.73 7.03
N ALA A 45 -1.78 7.59 6.46
CA ALA A 45 -1.49 7.50 5.04
C ALA A 45 -2.72 7.69 4.16
N ILE A 46 -3.87 7.20 4.62
CA ILE A 46 -5.16 7.44 3.95
C ILE A 46 -5.55 8.91 4.06
N GLU A 47 -5.47 9.51 5.26
CA GLU A 47 -5.74 10.94 5.46
C GLU A 47 -4.84 11.82 4.57
N GLU A 48 -3.53 11.56 4.55
CA GLU A 48 -2.60 12.31 3.70
C GLU A 48 -2.96 12.18 2.21
N ALA A 49 -3.44 11.02 1.77
CA ALA A 49 -3.84 10.82 0.39
C ALA A 49 -5.19 11.44 0.04
N VAL A 50 -6.13 11.51 0.99
CA VAL A 50 -7.41 12.21 0.83
C VAL A 50 -7.21 13.72 0.82
N ILE A 51 -6.37 14.25 1.71
CA ILE A 51 -6.12 15.69 1.85
C ILE A 51 -5.37 16.27 0.63
N ASN A 52 -4.48 15.49 0.01
CA ASN A 52 -3.73 15.91 -1.18
C ASN A 52 -4.40 15.49 -2.52
N SER A 53 -5.69 15.12 -2.50
CA SER A 53 -6.44 14.70 -3.70
C SER A 53 -7.17 15.83 -4.42
#